data_AF-A0A5K1CKW3-F1
#
_entry.id   AF-A0A5K1CKW3-F1
#
_cell.length_a   1.000
_cell.length_b   1.000
_cell.length_c   1.000
_cell.angle_alpha   90.00
_cell.angle_beta   90.00
_cell.angle_gamma   90.00
#
_symmetry.space_group_name_H-M   'P 1'
#
loop_
_entity.id
_entity.type
_entity.pdbx_description
1 polymer ?
#
loop_
_entity_poly.entity_id
_entity_poly.type
_entity_poly.pdbx_seq_one_letter_code
_entity_poly.pdbx_strand_id
1 'polypeptide(L)' 'VDFSNAVLDRVNFGKADLEGAVFKNTVLSGSTFDDAKLDGAIFEDTIIGYIDLQKLCVNTTINAEGRAELGCR' A
#
# COMPACT_ATOMS: atom_id res chain seq x y z
N VAL A 1 7.83 8.89 -2.12
CA VAL A 1 7.59 9.50 -0.78
C VAL A 1 7.94 8.46 0.27
N ASP A 2 8.44 8.83 1.44
CA ASP A 2 8.81 7.87 2.50
C ASP A 2 7.86 7.98 3.70
N PHE A 3 7.20 6.86 4.03
CA PHE A 3 6.32 6.69 5.19
C PHE A 3 6.86 5.67 6.19
N SER A 4 8.15 5.30 6.11
CA SER A 4 8.71 4.23 6.92
C SER A 4 8.45 4.44 8.42
N ASN A 5 8.02 3.38 9.12
CA ASN A 5 7.65 3.39 10.54
C ASN A 5 6.40 4.22 10.92
N ALA A 6 5.61 4.66 9.94
CA ALA A 6 4.39 5.42 10.20
C ALA A 6 3.20 4.54 10.59
N VAL A 7 2.31 5.11 11.40
CA VAL A 7 0.95 4.59 11.62
C VAL A 7 0.00 5.39 10.74
N LEU A 8 -0.54 4.73 9.73
CA LEU A 8 -1.42 5.29 8.71
C LEU A 8 -2.84 4.72 8.92
N ASP A 9 -3.51 5.24 9.95
CA ASP A 9 -4.89 4.90 10.31
C ASP A 9 -5.88 5.81 9.58
N ARG A 10 -6.75 5.21 8.76
CA ARG A 10 -7.84 5.86 8.00
C ARG A 10 -7.37 7.05 7.15
N VAL A 11 -6.15 6.97 6.60
CA VAL A 11 -5.60 7.99 5.72
C VAL A 11 -6.17 7.82 4.31
N ASN A 12 -6.54 8.92 3.68
CA ASN A 12 -7.01 8.91 2.30
C ASN A 12 -5.88 9.21 1.32
N PHE A 13 -5.43 8.18 0.58
CA PHE A 13 -4.47 8.28 -0.52
C PHE A 13 -5.14 8.20 -1.91
N GLY A 14 -6.45 8.37 -1.98
CA GLY A 14 -7.19 8.28 -3.23
C GLY A 14 -6.65 9.25 -4.29
N LYS A 15 -6.44 8.76 -5.51
CA LYS A 15 -5.86 9.50 -6.65
C LYS A 15 -4.45 10.06 -6.42
N ALA A 16 -3.78 9.66 -5.33
CA ALA A 16 -2.43 10.12 -5.05
C ALA A 16 -1.43 9.48 -6.03
N ASP A 17 -0.42 10.26 -6.40
CA ASP A 17 0.76 9.73 -7.07
C ASP A 17 1.77 9.28 -6.00
N LEU A 18 1.86 7.96 -5.82
CA LEU A 18 2.70 7.31 -4.82
C LEU A 18 3.67 6.32 -5.50
N GLU A 19 4.03 6.59 -6.76
CA GLU A 19 5.07 5.84 -7.47
C GLU A 19 6.37 5.86 -6.65
N GLY A 20 6.96 4.69 -6.42
CA GLY A 20 8.16 4.51 -5.58
C GLY A 20 7.98 4.89 -4.10
N ALA A 21 6.75 4.96 -3.58
CA ALA A 21 6.53 5.25 -2.17
C ALA A 21 6.99 4.10 -1.27
N VAL A 22 7.53 4.43 -0.09
CA VAL A 22 8.06 3.46 0.88
C VAL A 22 7.09 3.36 2.05
N PHE A 23 6.48 2.18 2.22
CA PHE A 23 5.60 1.83 3.34
C PHE A 23 6.28 0.85 4.32
N LYS A 24 7.61 0.86 4.39
CA LYS A 24 8.37 -0.09 5.20
C LYS A 24 8.03 -0.01 6.70
N ASN A 25 7.76 -1.16 7.33
CA ASN A 25 7.43 -1.24 8.76
C ASN A 25 6.26 -0.31 9.15
N THR A 26 5.25 -0.17 8.29
CA THR A 26 4.08 0.68 8.55
C THR A 26 2.90 -0.11 9.09
N VAL A 27 1.96 0.59 9.72
CA VAL A 27 0.62 0.07 10.00
C VAL A 27 -0.38 0.75 9.06
N LEU A 28 -0.93 -0.02 8.12
CA LEU A 28 -2.00 0.41 7.22
C LEU A 28 -3.33 -0.16 7.70
N SER A 29 -4.14 0.67 8.35
CA SER A 29 -5.46 0.28 8.85
C SER A 29 -6.54 1.22 8.32
N GLY A 30 -7.52 0.69 7.60
CA GLY A 30 -8.66 1.47 7.09
C GLY A 30 -8.32 2.60 6.12
N SER A 31 -7.09 2.66 5.61
CA SER A 31 -6.64 3.65 4.63
C SER A 31 -7.12 3.30 3.22
N THR A 32 -7.36 4.32 2.39
CA THR A 32 -7.92 4.15 1.04
C THR A 32 -6.91 4.50 -0.05
N PHE A 33 -6.88 3.69 -1.11
CA PHE A 33 -5.93 3.81 -2.24
C PHE A 33 -6.65 3.83 -3.60
N ASP A 34 -7.92 4.24 -3.62
CA ASP A 34 -8.75 4.26 -4.82
C ASP A 34 -8.10 5.16 -5.88
N ASP A 35 -7.86 4.63 -7.08
CA ASP A 35 -7.16 5.32 -8.19
C ASP A 35 -5.74 5.82 -7.85
N ALA A 36 -5.13 5.38 -6.74
CA ALA A 36 -3.75 5.74 -6.41
C ALA A 36 -2.76 5.02 -7.34
N LYS A 37 -1.65 5.67 -7.68
CA LYS A 37 -0.55 5.03 -8.40
C LYS A 37 0.48 4.52 -7.43
N LEU A 38 0.81 3.23 -7.49
CA LEU A 38 1.67 2.53 -6.54
C LEU A 38 2.75 1.70 -7.25
N ASP A 39 3.07 2.02 -8.51
CA ASP A 39 4.15 1.33 -9.22
C ASP A 39 5.49 1.54 -8.48
N GLY A 40 6.22 0.45 -8.27
CA GLY A 40 7.46 0.47 -7.49
C GLY A 40 7.32 0.81 -6.00
N ALA A 41 6.10 0.87 -5.46
CA ALA A 41 5.91 1.07 -4.02
C ALA A 41 6.38 -0.16 -3.23
N ILE A 42 7.00 0.09 -2.07
CA ILE A 42 7.62 -0.94 -1.21
C ILE A 42 6.73 -1.18 0.00
N PHE A 43 6.36 -2.45 0.25
CA PHE A 43 5.47 -2.84 1.35
C PHE A 43 6.13 -3.78 2.38
N GLU A 44 7.46 -3.88 2.36
CA GLU A 44 8.25 -4.67 3.32
C GLU A 44 7.82 -4.43 4.77
N ASP A 45 7.57 -5.51 5.52
CA ASP A 45 7.15 -5.49 6.93
C ASP A 45 5.90 -4.64 7.22
N THR A 46 5.05 -4.38 6.21
CA THR A 46 3.81 -3.63 6.41
C THR A 46 2.77 -4.50 7.12
N ILE A 47 2.21 -3.97 8.21
CA ILE A 47 1.06 -4.56 8.89
C ILE A 47 -0.21 -4.02 8.25
N ILE A 48 -0.92 -4.88 7.53
CA ILE A 48 -2.19 -4.57 6.86
C ILE A 48 -3.23 -5.64 7.17
N GLY A 49 -4.46 -5.22 7.45
CA GLY A 49 -5.57 -6.13 7.71
C GLY A 49 -6.05 -6.83 6.43
N TYR A 50 -6.58 -8.06 6.55
CA TYR A 50 -7.01 -8.86 5.40
C TYR A 50 -7.97 -8.13 4.45
N ILE A 51 -8.95 -7.39 5.01
CA ILE A 51 -9.93 -6.64 4.20
C ILE A 51 -9.26 -5.51 3.41
N ASP A 52 -8.35 -4.77 4.04
CA ASP A 52 -7.67 -3.65 3.38
C ASP A 52 -6.63 -4.15 2.36
N LEU A 53 -5.99 -5.28 2.65
CA LEU A 53 -5.14 -5.98 1.69
C LEU A 53 -5.91 -6.37 0.43
N GLN A 54 -7.09 -6.98 0.55
CA GLN A 54 -7.90 -7.35 -0.62
C GLN A 54 -8.25 -6.14 -1.50
N LYS A 55 -8.55 -4.98 -0.88
CA LYS A 55 -8.79 -3.73 -1.61
C LYS A 55 -7.52 -3.20 -2.28
N LEU A 56 -6.38 -3.27 -1.60
CA LEU A 56 -5.11 -2.82 -2.16
C LEU A 56 -4.68 -3.71 -3.34
N CYS A 57 -4.92 -5.02 -3.26
CA CYS A 57 -4.56 -5.99 -4.31
C CYS A 57 -5.35 -5.85 -5.62
N VAL A 58 -6.49 -5.16 -5.63
CA VAL A 58 -7.19 -4.85 -6.89
C VAL A 58 -6.59 -3.67 -7.63
N ASN A 59 -5.68 -2.92 -7.00
CA ASN A 59 -4.96 -1.85 -7.68
C ASN A 59 -3.99 -2.46 -8.72
N THR A 60 -4.22 -2.12 -9.98
CA THR A 60 -3.47 -2.67 -11.13
C THR A 60 -2.12 -2.01 -11.35
N THR A 61 -1.82 -0.91 -10.65
CA THR A 61 -0.55 -0.20 -10.76
C THR A 61 0.55 -0.83 -9.91
N ILE A 62 0.20 -1.67 -8.92
CA ILE A 62 1.18 -2.40 -8.12
C ILE A 62 1.81 -3.49 -9.00
N ASN A 63 3.13 -3.48 -9.10
CA ASN A 63 3.90 -4.47 -9.87
C ASN A 63 3.88 -5.87 -9.23
N ALA A 64 4.44 -6.85 -9.95
CA ALA A 64 4.41 -8.25 -9.52
C ALA A 64 5.13 -8.47 -8.17
N GLU A 65 6.24 -7.76 -7.95
CA GLU A 65 7.03 -7.81 -6.73
C GLU A 65 6.22 -7.29 -5.53
N GLY A 66 5.65 -6.09 -5.63
CA GLY A 66 4.83 -5.50 -4.57
C GLY A 66 3.58 -6.31 -4.27
N ARG A 67 2.95 -6.92 -5.29
CA ARG A 67 1.83 -7.86 -5.10
C ARG A 67 2.26 -9.11 -4.35
N ALA A 68 3.46 -9.64 -4.63
CA ALA A 68 4.01 -10.79 -3.93
C ALA A 68 4.38 -10.46 -2.47
N GLU A 69 4.97 -9.30 -2.21
CA GLU A 69 5.27 -8.80 -0.85
C GLU A 69 4.01 -8.67 0.00
N LEU A 70 2.94 -8.10 -0.59
CA LEU A 70 1.64 -7.97 0.05
C LEU A 70 0.90 -9.31 0.21
N GLY A 71 1.35 -10.37 -0.47
CA GLY A 71 0.67 -11.66 -0.46
C GLY A 71 -0.68 -11.64 -1.19
N CYS A 72 -0.81 -10.78 -2.22
CA CYS A 72 -1.96 -10.77 -3.11
C CYS A 72 -2.09 -12.14 -3.81
N ARG A 73 -3.30 -12.70 -3.80
CA ARG A 73 -3.63 -13.99 -4.44
C ARG A 73 -4.69 -13.79 -5.52
#